data_AF-A0A1N6NHB6-F1
#
_entry.id   AF-A0A1N6NHB6-F1
#
_cell.length_a   1.000
_cell.length_b   1.000
_cell.length_c   1.000
_cell.angle_alpha   90.00
_cell.angle_beta   90.00
_cell.angle_gamma   90.00
#
_symmetry.space_group_name_H-M   'P 1'
#
loop_
_entity.id
_entity.type
_entity.pdbx_description
1 polymer ?
#
loop_
_entity_poly.entity_id
_entity_poly.type
_entity_poly.pdbx_seq_one_letter_code
_entity_poly.pdbx_strand_id
1 'polypeptide(L)'
;MAADAAADANPELERAAKLRDEAKALRQQADDALAAELPKCYERFLVNRCIARAKDARLATVGKARALEAEASRTELAQKQRAAAESGRTRTDAPSEPAAPTPEGAFTIQPDPMAESTRRQREADAVRAKEAEQTERKQKDAEKAKARAQAEAEAAGRADAAARDRARYEERIRKREAEKAKDAAKDAAKPAN
;
A
#
# COMPACT_ATOMS: atom_id res chain seq x y z
N MET A 1 -19.07 -7.95 -51.69
CA MET A 1 -18.39 -6.64 -51.63
C MET A 1 -17.77 -6.54 -50.26
N ALA A 2 -16.45 -6.70 -50.20
CA ALA A 2 -15.64 -6.52 -49.00
C ALA A 2 -15.55 -5.03 -48.70
N ALA A 3 -16.12 -4.62 -47.57
CA ALA A 3 -15.93 -3.31 -46.98
C ALA A 3 -15.86 -3.48 -45.45
N ASP A 4 -15.07 -4.47 -45.01
CA ASP A 4 -14.34 -4.35 -43.74
C ASP A 4 -13.16 -3.41 -44.03
N ALA A 5 -13.51 -2.14 -44.23
CA ALA A 5 -12.55 -1.08 -44.46
C ALA A 5 -11.72 -0.98 -43.19
N ALA A 6 -10.46 -1.39 -43.32
CA ALA A 6 -9.34 -1.06 -42.47
C ALA A 6 -9.75 -0.42 -41.15
N ALA A 7 -9.66 -1.20 -40.06
CA ALA A 7 -9.29 -0.62 -38.79
C ALA A 7 -8.00 0.17 -39.07
N ASP A 8 -8.15 1.45 -39.37
CA ASP A 8 -7.06 2.36 -39.62
C ASP A 8 -6.13 2.19 -38.43
N ALA A 9 -4.96 1.61 -38.70
CA ALA A 9 -3.90 1.46 -37.73
C ALA A 9 -3.47 2.89 -37.40
N ASN A 10 -4.17 3.52 -36.46
CA ASN A 10 -3.99 4.91 -36.15
C ASN A 10 -2.57 5.03 -35.57
N PRO A 11 -1.63 5.64 -36.30
CA PRO A 11 -0.21 5.58 -35.95
C PRO A 11 0.06 6.24 -34.59
N GLU A 12 -0.84 7.12 -34.13
CA GLU A 12 -0.79 7.70 -32.80
C GLU A 12 -1.17 6.70 -31.69
N LEU A 13 -2.13 5.79 -31.95
CA LEU A 13 -2.49 4.71 -31.01
C LEU A 13 -1.38 3.66 -30.92
N GLU A 14 -0.73 3.34 -32.03
CA GLU A 14 0.44 2.45 -32.03
C GLU A 14 1.62 3.05 -31.25
N ARG A 15 1.87 4.35 -31.41
CA ARG A 15 2.87 5.07 -30.61
C ARG A 15 2.50 5.05 -29.12
N ALA A 16 1.23 5.28 -28.78
CA ALA A 16 0.76 5.19 -27.41
C ALA A 16 0.92 3.77 -26.81
N ALA A 17 0.68 2.72 -27.61
CA ALA A 17 0.93 1.34 -27.20
C ALA A 17 2.42 1.09 -26.91
N LYS A 18 3.32 1.52 -27.79
CA LYS A 18 4.77 1.43 -27.57
C LYS A 18 5.23 2.15 -26.31
N LEU A 19 4.73 3.36 -26.05
CA LEU A 19 5.04 4.11 -24.83
C LEU A 19 4.60 3.37 -23.56
N ARG A 20 3.48 2.63 -23.60
CA ARG A 20 3.08 1.78 -22.47
C ARG A 20 3.95 0.57 -22.29
N ASP A 21 4.33 -0.09 -23.37
CA ASP A 21 5.22 -1.25 -23.31
C ASP A 21 6.59 -0.84 -22.74
N GLU A 22 7.12 0.31 -23.17
CA GLU A 22 8.31 0.93 -22.60
C GLU A 22 8.14 1.26 -21.11
N ALA A 23 7.01 1.86 -20.73
CA ALA A 23 6.72 2.16 -19.33
C ALA A 23 6.64 0.88 -18.47
N LYS A 24 6.02 -0.19 -18.99
CA LYS A 24 5.94 -1.49 -18.33
C LYS A 24 7.32 -2.12 -18.17
N ALA A 25 8.14 -2.10 -19.22
CA ALA A 25 9.52 -2.57 -19.18
C ALA A 25 10.34 -1.80 -18.14
N LEU A 26 10.21 -0.47 -18.07
CA LEU A 26 10.89 0.36 -17.07
C LEU A 26 10.48 0.03 -15.63
N ARG A 27 9.21 -0.31 -15.39
CA ARG A 27 8.79 -0.75 -14.06
C ARG A 27 9.40 -2.09 -13.68
N GLN A 28 9.34 -3.05 -14.59
CA GLN A 28 9.92 -4.36 -14.36
C GLN A 28 11.43 -4.23 -14.09
N GLN A 29 12.14 -3.46 -14.91
CA GLN A 29 13.56 -3.17 -14.72
C GLN A 29 13.85 -2.52 -13.36
N ALA A 30 13.00 -1.60 -12.90
CA ALA A 30 13.16 -0.96 -11.60
C ALA A 30 12.94 -1.93 -10.42
N ASP A 31 11.97 -2.84 -10.56
CA ASP A 31 11.68 -3.89 -9.59
C ASP A 31 12.81 -4.93 -9.54
N ASP A 32 13.30 -5.38 -10.70
CA ASP A 32 14.42 -6.32 -10.83
C ASP A 32 15.71 -5.73 -10.26
N ALA A 33 16.00 -4.47 -10.54
CA ALA A 33 17.17 -3.78 -10.01
C ALA A 33 17.12 -3.65 -8.48
N LEU A 34 15.94 -3.34 -7.92
CA LEU A 34 15.77 -3.31 -6.47
C LEU A 34 15.95 -4.72 -5.87
N ALA A 35 15.33 -5.74 -6.48
CA ALA A 35 15.43 -7.13 -6.03
C ALA A 35 16.89 -7.62 -6.02
N ALA A 36 17.68 -7.26 -7.04
CA ALA A 36 19.10 -7.59 -7.13
C ALA A 36 19.98 -6.82 -6.11
N GLU A 37 19.61 -5.59 -5.73
CA GLU A 37 20.37 -4.78 -4.77
C GLU A 37 20.04 -5.05 -3.30
N LEU A 38 18.81 -5.47 -2.99
CA LEU A 38 18.40 -5.79 -1.62
C LEU A 38 19.34 -6.77 -0.89
N PRO A 39 19.74 -7.94 -1.44
CA PRO A 39 20.66 -8.85 -0.75
C PRO A 39 22.00 -8.20 -0.45
N LYS A 40 22.56 -7.43 -1.41
CA LYS A 40 23.83 -6.70 -1.23
C LYS A 40 23.73 -5.64 -0.15
N CYS A 41 22.56 -5.02 0.02
CA CYS A 41 22.34 -4.04 1.09
C CYS A 41 22.38 -4.67 2.48
N TYR A 42 21.93 -5.91 2.66
CA TYR A 42 21.97 -6.60 3.95
C TYR A 42 23.39 -6.96 4.40
N GLU A 43 24.34 -7.08 3.47
CA GLU A 43 25.75 -7.34 3.76
C GLU A 43 26.53 -6.08 4.18
N ARG A 44 25.95 -4.88 4.05
CA ARG A 44 26.64 -3.61 4.32
C ARG A 44 26.41 -3.12 5.74
N PHE A 45 27.38 -2.40 6.29
CA PHE A 45 27.29 -1.83 7.65
C PHE A 45 26.10 -0.86 7.84
N LEU A 46 25.72 -0.09 6.81
CA LEU A 46 24.59 0.85 6.85
C LEU A 46 23.39 0.33 6.05
N VAL A 47 22.91 -0.87 6.38
CA VAL A 47 21.80 -1.57 5.71
C VAL A 47 20.63 -0.64 5.42
N ASN A 48 20.12 0.06 6.44
CA ASN A 48 18.94 0.94 6.30
C ASN A 48 19.14 2.06 5.28
N ARG A 49 20.33 2.67 5.26
CA ARG A 49 20.66 3.75 4.31
C ARG A 49 20.87 3.21 2.90
N CYS A 50 21.41 1.99 2.77
CA CYS A 50 21.50 1.31 1.48
C CYS A 50 20.11 1.01 0.91
N ILE A 51 19.23 0.41 1.71
CA ILE A 51 17.85 0.09 1.29
C ILE A 51 17.08 1.35 0.92
N ALA A 52 17.21 2.44 1.69
CA ALA A 52 16.58 3.71 1.36
C ALA A 52 17.02 4.21 -0.03
N ARG A 53 18.34 4.25 -0.29
CA ARG A 53 18.87 4.68 -1.60
C ARG A 53 18.40 3.79 -2.75
N ALA A 54 18.35 2.48 -2.55
CA ALA A 54 17.85 1.55 -3.56
C ALA A 54 16.36 1.78 -3.86
N LYS A 55 15.55 2.05 -2.83
CA LYS A 55 14.14 2.42 -2.99
C LYS A 55 13.97 3.78 -3.69
N ASP A 56 14.78 4.77 -3.36
CA ASP A 56 14.76 6.08 -4.02
C ASP A 56 15.10 5.97 -5.51
N ALA A 57 16.11 5.17 -5.85
CA ALA A 57 16.47 4.87 -7.24
C ALA A 57 15.31 4.20 -8.00
N ARG A 58 14.65 3.21 -7.38
CA ARG A 58 13.45 2.58 -7.94
C ARG A 58 12.33 3.60 -8.16
N LEU A 59 12.05 4.45 -7.18
CA LEU A 59 11.00 5.47 -7.28
C LEU A 59 11.27 6.46 -8.42
N ALA A 60 12.53 6.86 -8.62
CA ALA A 60 12.91 7.72 -9.73
C ALA A 60 12.61 7.06 -11.09
N THR A 61 12.94 5.78 -11.26
CA THR A 61 12.65 5.03 -12.50
C THR A 61 11.14 4.82 -12.70
N VAL A 62 10.41 4.46 -11.64
CA VAL A 62 8.94 4.34 -11.70
C VAL A 62 8.27 5.67 -12.01
N GLY A 63 8.82 6.79 -11.53
CA GLY A 63 8.37 8.13 -11.88
C GLY A 63 8.46 8.41 -13.38
N LYS A 64 9.57 8.02 -14.03
CA LYS A 64 9.72 8.11 -15.49
C LYS A 64 8.71 7.24 -16.22
N ALA A 65 8.50 5.99 -15.77
CA ALA A 65 7.50 5.11 -16.35
C ALA A 65 6.08 5.71 -16.27
N ARG A 66 5.71 6.31 -15.14
CA ARG A 66 4.41 7.01 -15.00
C ARG A 66 4.26 8.20 -15.93
N ALA A 67 5.33 8.93 -16.21
CA ALA A 67 5.29 10.04 -17.17
C ALA A 67 4.99 9.54 -18.59
N LEU A 68 5.61 8.45 -19.01
CA LEU A 68 5.35 7.82 -20.32
C LEU A 68 3.92 7.30 -20.44
N GLU A 69 3.39 6.68 -19.37
CA GLU A 69 1.98 6.27 -19.37
C GLU A 69 1.01 7.45 -19.43
N ALA A 70 1.28 8.52 -18.70
CA ALA A 70 0.45 9.71 -18.74
C ALA A 70 0.45 10.32 -20.15
N GLU A 71 1.57 10.28 -20.86
CA GLU A 71 1.65 10.67 -22.26
C GLU A 71 0.84 9.75 -23.17
N ALA A 72 0.99 8.43 -23.04
CA ALA A 72 0.20 7.46 -23.78
C ALA A 72 -1.31 7.66 -23.55
N SER A 73 -1.74 7.81 -22.30
CA SER A 73 -3.15 8.06 -21.94
C SER A 73 -3.68 9.37 -22.51
N ARG A 74 -2.87 10.43 -22.57
CA ARG A 74 -3.27 11.71 -23.20
C ARG A 74 -3.51 11.53 -24.69
N THR A 75 -2.61 10.85 -25.39
CA THR A 75 -2.74 10.57 -26.83
C THR A 75 -4.00 9.76 -27.12
N GLU A 76 -4.27 8.73 -26.34
CA GLU A 76 -5.48 7.92 -26.55
C GLU A 76 -6.77 8.65 -26.22
N LEU A 77 -6.78 9.44 -25.15
CA LEU A 77 -7.93 10.25 -24.81
C LEU A 77 -8.23 11.24 -25.95
N ALA A 78 -7.21 11.90 -26.49
CA ALA A 78 -7.35 12.81 -27.62
C ALA A 78 -7.91 12.09 -28.85
N GLN A 79 -7.42 10.89 -29.17
CA GLN A 79 -7.94 10.08 -30.28
C GLN A 79 -9.39 9.65 -30.06
N LYS A 80 -9.75 9.21 -28.85
CA LYS A 80 -11.14 8.90 -28.49
C LYS A 80 -12.06 10.11 -28.59
N GLN A 81 -11.59 11.29 -28.20
CA GLN A 81 -12.36 12.53 -28.34
C GLN A 81 -12.56 12.93 -29.81
N ARG A 82 -11.54 12.77 -30.66
CA ARG A 82 -11.67 12.98 -32.12
C ARG A 82 -12.69 12.02 -32.72
N ALA A 83 -12.57 10.72 -32.45
CA ALA A 83 -13.51 9.71 -32.92
C ALA A 83 -14.95 9.98 -32.42
N ALA A 84 -15.12 10.42 -31.17
CA ALA A 84 -16.42 10.80 -30.64
C ALA A 84 -17.03 11.99 -31.39
N ALA A 85 -16.23 13.05 -31.64
CA ALA A 85 -16.65 14.21 -32.41
C ALA A 85 -17.03 13.86 -33.86
N GLU A 86 -16.25 12.99 -34.51
CA GLU A 86 -16.51 12.50 -35.87
C GLU A 86 -17.77 11.62 -35.95
N SER A 87 -18.04 10.81 -34.92
CA SER A 87 -19.23 9.97 -34.85
C SER A 87 -20.54 10.73 -34.61
N GLY A 88 -20.49 12.05 -34.39
CA GLY A 88 -21.66 12.88 -34.11
C GLY A 88 -22.32 12.65 -32.75
N ARG A 89 -21.84 11.66 -31.96
CA ARG A 89 -22.29 11.38 -30.60
C ARG A 89 -21.82 12.47 -29.66
N THR A 90 -22.58 13.54 -29.62
CA THR A 90 -22.46 14.57 -28.59
C THR A 90 -23.04 14.03 -27.28
N ARG A 91 -22.55 14.52 -26.14
CA ARG A 91 -23.07 14.17 -24.80
C ARG A 91 -24.58 14.48 -24.63
N THR A 92 -25.17 15.13 -25.62
CA THR A 92 -26.56 15.61 -25.71
C THR A 92 -27.51 14.70 -26.49
N ASP A 93 -27.09 13.52 -26.96
CA ASP A 93 -28.02 12.50 -27.50
C ASP A 93 -28.84 11.79 -26.40
N ALA A 94 -28.58 12.11 -25.13
CA ALA A 94 -29.51 11.77 -24.06
C ALA A 94 -30.77 12.64 -24.21
N PRO A 95 -31.99 12.08 -24.21
CA PRO A 95 -33.22 12.87 -24.25
C PRO A 95 -33.19 13.96 -23.18
N SER A 96 -33.16 15.23 -23.59
CA SER A 96 -33.12 16.37 -22.67
C SER A 96 -34.49 16.67 -22.06
N GLU A 97 -35.55 16.21 -22.73
CA GLU A 97 -36.91 16.32 -22.24
C GLU A 97 -37.24 15.10 -21.39
N PRO A 98 -37.71 15.29 -20.14
CA PRO A 98 -38.34 14.21 -19.41
C PRO A 98 -39.54 13.71 -20.23
N ALA A 99 -39.61 12.40 -20.44
CA ALA A 99 -40.76 11.79 -21.11
C ALA A 99 -42.05 12.26 -20.42
N ALA A 100 -43.04 12.67 -21.24
CA ALA A 100 -44.35 13.08 -20.72
C ALA A 100 -44.90 12.00 -19.78
N PRO A 101 -45.46 12.37 -18.61
CA PRO A 101 -46.02 11.40 -17.69
C PRO A 101 -47.12 10.62 -18.40
N THR A 102 -46.92 9.31 -18.53
CA THR A 102 -47.95 8.39 -18.99
C THR A 102 -49.15 8.48 -18.03
N PRO A 103 -50.40 8.49 -18.53
CA PRO A 103 -51.57 8.60 -17.68
C PRO A 103 -51.57 7.49 -16.63
N GLU A 104 -51.85 7.88 -15.37
CA GLU A 104 -51.89 6.97 -14.22
C GLU A 104 -52.86 5.81 -14.52
N GLY A 105 -52.31 4.61 -14.68
CA GLY A 105 -53.10 3.39 -14.98
C GLY A 105 -52.99 2.85 -16.41
N ALA A 106 -52.23 3.47 -17.32
CA ALA A 106 -52.07 2.96 -18.69
C ALA A 106 -51.32 1.60 -18.78
N PHE A 107 -50.61 1.21 -17.72
CA PHE A 107 -49.91 -0.08 -17.65
C PHE A 107 -50.06 -0.68 -16.25
N THR A 108 -50.68 -1.86 -16.16
CA THR A 108 -50.59 -2.71 -14.97
C THR A 108 -49.23 -3.40 -14.98
N ILE A 109 -48.24 -2.79 -14.34
CA ILE A 109 -46.91 -3.39 -14.16
C ILE A 109 -47.10 -4.59 -13.21
N GLN A 110 -47.21 -5.80 -13.77
CA GLN A 110 -47.12 -6.99 -12.95
C GLN A 110 -45.68 -7.12 -12.44
N PRO A 111 -45.47 -7.47 -11.15
CA PRO A 111 -44.13 -7.68 -10.62
C PRO A 111 -43.45 -8.79 -11.41
N ASP A 112 -42.34 -8.47 -12.07
CA ASP A 112 -41.52 -9.45 -12.77
C ASP A 112 -40.85 -10.37 -11.73
N PRO A 113 -41.14 -11.68 -11.73
CA PRO A 113 -40.54 -12.61 -10.78
C PRO A 113 -39.00 -12.67 -10.87
N MET A 114 -38.40 -12.36 -12.03
CA MET A 114 -36.95 -12.25 -12.18
C MET A 114 -36.38 -10.98 -11.53
N ALA A 115 -37.15 -9.89 -11.52
CA ALA A 115 -36.75 -8.68 -10.81
C ALA A 115 -36.82 -8.89 -9.30
N GLU A 116 -37.81 -9.63 -8.79
CA GLU A 116 -37.90 -9.98 -7.36
C GLU A 116 -36.78 -10.90 -6.91
N SER A 117 -36.43 -11.93 -7.70
CA SER A 117 -35.31 -12.82 -7.38
C SER A 117 -33.98 -12.06 -7.32
N THR A 118 -33.78 -11.12 -8.23
CA THR A 118 -32.60 -10.23 -8.25
C THR A 118 -32.56 -9.34 -7.00
N ARG A 119 -33.70 -8.79 -6.55
CA ARG A 119 -33.76 -8.00 -5.31
C ARG A 119 -33.41 -8.83 -4.09
N ARG A 120 -34.01 -10.02 -3.94
CA ARG A 120 -33.72 -10.95 -2.83
C ARG A 120 -32.24 -11.37 -2.82
N GLN A 121 -31.66 -11.62 -4.00
CA GLN A 121 -30.24 -11.95 -4.11
C GLN A 121 -29.35 -10.79 -3.63
N ARG A 122 -29.63 -9.56 -4.07
CA ARG A 122 -28.88 -8.36 -3.64
C ARG A 122 -29.00 -8.10 -2.14
N GLU A 123 -30.17 -8.34 -1.56
CA GLU A 123 -30.39 -8.23 -0.12
C GLU A 123 -29.57 -9.29 0.64
N ALA A 124 -29.57 -10.55 0.17
CA ALA A 124 -28.76 -11.62 0.74
C ALA A 124 -27.26 -11.36 0.61
N ASP A 125 -26.80 -10.80 -0.52
CA ASP A 125 -25.42 -10.38 -0.72
C ASP A 125 -25.03 -9.24 0.21
N ALA A 126 -25.92 -8.26 0.41
CA ALA A 126 -25.68 -7.13 1.31
C ALA A 126 -25.59 -7.58 2.78
N VAL A 127 -26.41 -8.55 3.20
CA VAL A 127 -26.32 -9.15 4.54
C VAL A 127 -25.00 -9.89 4.71
N ARG A 128 -24.64 -10.77 3.75
CA ARG A 128 -23.36 -11.50 3.78
C ARG A 128 -22.14 -10.58 3.79
N ALA A 129 -22.18 -9.50 3.03
CA ALA A 129 -21.11 -8.50 3.01
C ALA A 129 -20.95 -7.80 4.37
N LYS A 130 -22.07 -7.44 5.03
CA LYS A 130 -22.03 -6.85 6.38
C LYS A 130 -21.50 -7.82 7.42
N GLU A 131 -21.88 -9.09 7.35
CA GLU A 131 -21.38 -10.13 8.25
C GLU A 131 -19.88 -10.36 8.06
N ALA A 132 -19.41 -10.44 6.81
CA ALA A 132 -17.99 -10.56 6.48
C ALA A 132 -17.18 -9.35 6.97
N GLU A 133 -17.71 -8.13 6.82
CA GLU A 133 -17.05 -6.93 7.34
C GLU A 133 -16.96 -6.94 8.88
N GLN A 134 -18.02 -7.39 9.56
CA GLN A 134 -18.00 -7.50 11.02
C GLN A 134 -17.00 -8.56 11.52
N THR A 135 -16.89 -9.69 10.84
CA THR A 135 -15.92 -10.74 11.22
C THR A 135 -14.48 -10.26 10.99
N GLU A 136 -14.22 -9.59 9.86
CA GLU A 136 -12.90 -9.00 9.57
C GLU A 136 -12.51 -7.95 10.61
N ARG A 137 -13.44 -7.06 10.99
CA ARG A 137 -13.20 -6.06 12.05
C ARG A 137 -12.87 -6.73 13.39
N LYS A 138 -13.64 -7.74 13.79
CA LYS A 138 -13.39 -8.50 15.03
C LYS A 138 -12.02 -9.20 15.02
N GLN A 139 -11.62 -9.76 13.88
CA GLN A 139 -10.30 -10.38 13.72
C GLN A 139 -9.18 -9.34 13.87
N LYS A 140 -9.27 -8.21 13.17
CA LYS A 140 -8.29 -7.11 13.28
C LYS A 140 -8.19 -6.56 14.70
N ASP A 141 -9.32 -6.40 15.39
CA ASP A 141 -9.33 -5.93 16.78
C ASP A 141 -8.67 -6.94 17.73
N ALA A 142 -8.93 -8.24 17.53
CA ALA A 142 -8.29 -9.30 18.29
C ALA A 142 -6.77 -9.37 18.04
N GLU A 143 -6.33 -9.21 16.78
CA GLU A 143 -4.91 -9.14 16.42
C GLU A 143 -4.24 -7.92 17.05
N LYS A 144 -4.88 -6.74 16.97
CA LYS A 144 -4.37 -5.51 17.59
C LYS A 144 -4.32 -5.60 19.11
N ALA A 145 -5.26 -6.30 19.75
CA ALA A 145 -5.22 -6.57 21.17
C ALA A 145 -4.03 -7.48 21.54
N LYS A 146 -3.80 -8.55 20.77
CA LYS A 146 -2.63 -9.44 20.96
C LYS A 146 -1.31 -8.70 20.78
N ALA A 147 -1.20 -7.87 19.74
CA ALA A 147 0.00 -7.07 19.48
C ALA A 147 0.30 -6.08 20.61
N ARG A 148 -0.75 -5.44 21.17
CA ARG A 148 -0.60 -4.55 22.35
C ARG A 148 -0.11 -5.32 23.57
N ALA A 149 -0.71 -6.48 23.87
CA ALA A 149 -0.31 -7.31 25.00
C ALA A 149 1.16 -7.80 24.87
N GLN A 150 1.59 -8.17 23.66
CA GLN A 150 2.98 -8.53 23.39
C GLN A 150 3.93 -7.35 23.60
N ALA A 151 3.60 -6.17 23.06
CA ALA A 151 4.42 -4.97 23.24
C ALA A 151 4.54 -4.55 24.71
N GLU A 152 3.46 -4.67 25.48
CA GLU A 152 3.47 -4.42 26.93
C GLU A 152 4.35 -5.44 27.68
N ALA A 153 4.26 -6.72 27.35
CA ALA A 153 5.12 -7.75 27.93
C ALA A 153 6.60 -7.54 27.60
N GLU A 154 6.93 -7.17 26.36
CA GLU A 154 8.30 -6.82 25.96
C GLU A 154 8.82 -5.55 26.65
N ALA A 155 7.96 -4.54 26.83
CA ALA A 155 8.31 -3.34 27.58
C ALA A 155 8.57 -3.65 29.06
N ALA A 156 7.73 -4.48 29.69
CA ALA A 156 7.94 -4.95 31.05
C ALA A 156 9.25 -5.75 31.17
N GLY A 157 9.52 -6.67 30.24
CA GLY A 157 10.78 -7.43 30.22
C GLY A 157 12.02 -6.54 30.08
N ARG A 158 11.96 -5.48 29.26
CA ARG A 158 13.03 -4.48 29.15
C ARG A 158 13.21 -3.68 30.44
N ALA A 159 12.12 -3.31 31.11
CA ALA A 159 12.18 -2.60 32.39
C ALA A 159 12.83 -3.46 33.48
N ASP A 160 12.47 -4.75 33.56
CA ASP A 160 13.05 -5.71 34.51
C ASP A 160 14.53 -5.96 34.25
N ALA A 161 14.92 -6.12 32.97
CA ALA A 161 16.32 -6.26 32.59
C ALA A 161 17.14 -5.03 33.02
N ALA A 162 16.64 -3.83 32.72
CA ALA A 162 17.31 -2.59 33.12
C ALA A 162 17.40 -2.44 34.65
N ALA A 163 16.39 -2.89 35.40
CA ALA A 163 16.43 -2.89 36.86
C ALA A 163 17.50 -3.83 37.42
N ARG A 164 17.62 -5.05 36.85
CA ARG A 164 18.67 -6.01 37.23
C ARG A 164 20.07 -5.50 36.90
N ASP A 165 20.23 -4.85 35.76
CA ASP A 165 21.52 -4.28 35.36
C ASP A 165 21.94 -3.12 36.27
N ARG A 166 21.00 -2.23 36.63
CA ARG A 166 21.24 -1.18 37.64
C ARG A 166 21.68 -1.78 38.98
N ALA A 167 20.96 -2.78 39.48
CA ALA A 167 21.31 -3.44 40.74
C ALA A 167 22.72 -4.07 40.70
N ARG A 168 23.06 -4.77 39.60
CA ARG A 168 24.41 -5.32 39.40
C ARG A 168 25.49 -4.23 39.36
N TYR A 169 25.20 -3.10 38.72
CA TYR A 169 26.16 -2.01 38.62
C TYR A 169 26.39 -1.32 39.98
N GLU A 170 25.32 -1.08 40.74
CA GLU A 170 25.38 -0.55 42.10
C GLU A 170 26.15 -1.46 43.05
N GLU A 171 25.94 -2.79 42.97
CA GLU A 171 26.72 -3.77 43.75
C GLU A 171 28.22 -3.68 43.42
N ARG A 172 28.57 -3.59 42.13
CA ARG A 172 29.97 -3.42 41.69
C ARG A 172 30.59 -2.10 42.15
N ILE A 173 29.80 -1.04 42.29
CA ILE A 173 30.27 0.23 42.85
C ILE A 173 30.56 0.03 44.33
N ARG A 174 29.60 -0.48 45.12
CA ARG A 174 29.78 -0.70 46.56
C ARG A 174 30.97 -1.59 46.87
N LYS A 175 31.17 -2.67 46.09
CA LYS A 175 32.33 -3.54 46.25
C LYS A 175 33.65 -2.80 46.00
N ARG A 176 33.73 -1.98 44.96
CA ARG A 176 34.92 -1.16 44.66
C ARG A 176 35.18 -0.11 45.74
N GLU A 177 34.14 0.52 46.28
CA GLU A 177 34.26 1.48 47.38
C GLU A 177 34.73 0.80 48.67
N ALA A 178 34.18 -0.38 49.00
CA ALA A 178 34.60 -1.16 50.15
C ALA A 178 36.06 -1.62 50.04
N GLU A 179 36.50 -2.08 48.87
CA GLU A 179 37.91 -2.45 48.65
C GLU A 179 38.82 -1.22 48.75
N LYS A 180 38.46 -0.08 48.14
CA LYS A 180 39.20 1.18 48.31
C LYS A 180 39.32 1.60 49.78
N ALA A 181 38.25 1.47 50.55
CA ALA A 181 38.27 1.78 51.99
C ALA A 181 39.18 0.84 52.78
N LYS A 182 39.19 -0.46 52.44
CA LYS A 182 40.11 -1.45 53.04
C LYS A 182 41.56 -1.14 52.69
N ASP A 183 41.85 -0.81 51.45
CA ASP A 183 43.21 -0.49 51.01
C ASP A 183 43.71 0.80 51.67
N ALA A 184 42.88 1.85 51.73
CA ALA A 184 43.19 3.07 52.47
C ALA A 184 43.45 2.81 53.97
N ALA A 185 42.67 1.93 54.60
CA ALA A 185 42.89 1.54 55.99
C ALA A 185 44.19 0.75 56.19
N LYS A 186 44.56 -0.13 55.25
CA LYS A 186 45.84 -0.85 55.27
C LYS A 186 47.03 0.08 55.08
N ASP A 187 46.92 1.04 54.16
CA ASP A 187 47.97 2.03 53.91
C ASP A 187 48.17 2.94 55.13
N ALA A 188 47.09 3.34 55.81
CA ALA A 188 47.17 4.12 57.05
C ALA A 188 47.74 3.32 58.24
N ALA A 189 47.57 1.99 58.25
CA ALA A 189 48.09 1.11 59.29
C ALA A 189 49.55 0.67 59.08
N LYS A 190 50.18 1.04 57.96
CA LYS A 190 51.58 0.72 57.68
C LYS A 190 52.49 1.67 58.46
N PRO A 191 53.33 1.19 59.40
CA PRO A 191 54.20 2.06 60.18
C PRO A 191 55.25 2.72 59.26
N ALA A 192 55.45 4.02 59.46
CA ALA A 192 56.55 4.76 58.85
C ALA A 192 57.87 4.25 59.47
N ASN A 193 58.73 3.65 58.65
CA ASN A 193 60.14 3.45 59.00
C ASN A 193 60.90 4.77 58.90
#